data_AF-A0A0W8DUH7-F1
#
_entry.id   AF-A0A0W8DUH7-F1
#
_cell.length_a   1.000
_cell.length_b   1.000
_cell.length_c   1.000
_cell.angle_alpha   90.00
_cell.angle_beta   90.00
_cell.angle_gamma   90.00
#
_symmetry.space_group_name_H-M   'P 1'
#
loop_
_entity.id
_entity.type
_entity.pdbx_description
1 polymer ?
#
loop_
_entity_poly.entity_id
_entity_poly.type
_entity_poly.pdbx_seq_one_letter_code
_entity_poly.pdbx_strand_id
1 'polypeptide(L)'
;MGVPFRARDGIVLGALIVADSQPRTSVPARQRSLIKDLAEQVSALLEDLWTRNQERAKLASSQSGQLRDQLVDLLSQSYTTGLQMQQNELKMEQSTTSLSSSTHKPQYAKDFRHMQSVEL
;
A
#
# COMPACT_ATOMS: atom_id res chain seq x y z
N MET A 1 32.52 16.92 -26.85
CA MET A 1 32.84 15.48 -26.82
C MET A 1 31.70 14.73 -26.12
N GLY A 2 31.36 13.51 -26.52
CA GLY A 2 30.24 12.76 -25.94
C GLY A 2 30.69 11.41 -25.41
N VAL A 3 30.34 11.07 -24.17
CA VAL A 3 30.64 9.78 -23.55
C VAL A 3 29.33 9.12 -23.12
N PRO A 4 28.96 7.96 -23.68
CA PRO A 4 27.77 7.25 -23.24
C PRO A 4 27.97 6.68 -21.83
N PHE A 5 26.96 6.78 -20.99
CA PHE A 5 26.89 6.04 -19.73
C PHE A 5 26.04 4.79 -19.94
N ARG A 6 26.54 3.65 -19.45
CA ARG A 6 25.98 2.32 -19.73
C ARG A 6 25.71 1.58 -18.44
N ALA A 7 24.61 0.82 -18.41
CA ALA A 7 24.38 -0.14 -17.35
C ALA A 7 25.36 -1.33 -17.48
N ARG A 8 25.48 -2.14 -16.41
CA ARG A 8 26.30 -3.36 -16.38
C ARG A 8 26.03 -4.35 -17.52
N ASP A 9 24.81 -4.42 -18.02
CA ASP A 9 24.40 -5.27 -19.15
C ASP A 9 24.83 -4.71 -20.52
N GLY A 10 25.45 -3.53 -20.54
CA GLY A 10 25.93 -2.85 -21.74
C GLY A 10 24.89 -1.94 -22.41
N ILE A 11 23.66 -1.86 -21.88
CA ILE A 11 22.62 -0.96 -22.40
C ILE A 11 23.02 0.51 -22.11
N VAL A 12 22.87 1.37 -23.12
CA VAL A 12 23.13 2.81 -22.97
C VAL A 12 21.95 3.45 -22.25
N LEU A 13 22.19 3.98 -21.05
CA LEU A 13 21.19 4.72 -20.28
C LEU A 13 21.14 6.21 -20.70
N GLY A 14 22.20 6.71 -21.33
CA GLY A 14 22.28 8.06 -21.90
C GLY A 14 23.73 8.49 -22.20
N ALA A 15 23.99 9.80 -22.30
CA ALA A 15 25.34 10.31 -22.57
C ALA A 15 25.68 11.62 -21.84
N LEU A 16 26.95 11.73 -21.41
CA LEU A 16 27.57 12.98 -20.96
C LEU A 16 28.09 13.74 -22.19
N ILE A 17 27.62 14.97 -22.38
CA ILE A 17 28.03 15.83 -23.48
C ILE A 17 28.83 16.99 -22.92
N VAL A 18 30.11 17.06 -23.28
CA VAL A 18 30.99 18.19 -22.99
C VAL A 18 30.96 19.14 -24.17
N ALA A 19 30.36 20.31 -23.97
CA ALA A 19 30.43 21.42 -24.90
C ALA A 19 31.75 22.17 -24.69
N ASP A 20 32.53 22.33 -25.76
CA ASP A 20 33.78 23.07 -25.75
C ASP A 20 33.86 23.88 -27.05
N SER A 21 34.50 25.05 -26.96
CA SER A 21 34.88 25.91 -28.08
C SER A 21 35.88 25.24 -29.03
N GLN A 22 36.63 24.27 -28.53
CA GLN A 22 37.65 23.52 -29.25
C GLN A 22 37.07 22.28 -29.96
N PRO A 23 37.56 21.93 -31.17
CA PRO A 23 37.11 20.74 -31.89
C PRO A 23 37.42 19.46 -31.11
N ARG A 24 36.58 18.43 -31.25
CA ARG A 24 36.72 17.16 -30.48
C ARG A 24 38.10 16.49 -30.65
N THR A 25 38.77 16.72 -31.78
CA THR A 25 40.08 16.16 -32.09
C THR A 25 41.20 16.80 -31.27
N SER A 26 41.04 18.05 -30.81
CA SER A 26 42.07 18.76 -30.03
C SER A 26 41.97 18.49 -28.51
N VAL A 27 40.95 17.76 -28.05
CA VAL A 27 40.81 17.39 -26.63
C VAL A 27 41.98 16.50 -26.21
N PRO A 28 42.81 16.89 -25.21
CA PRO A 28 43.93 16.09 -24.73
C PRO A 28 43.50 14.73 -24.20
N ALA A 29 44.34 13.69 -24.37
CA ALA A 29 44.05 12.34 -23.92
C ALA A 29 43.75 12.25 -22.41
N ARG A 30 44.46 13.03 -21.58
CA ARG A 30 44.21 13.11 -20.12
C ARG A 30 42.79 13.61 -19.82
N GLN A 31 42.33 14.66 -20.51
CA GLN A 31 40.99 15.19 -20.33
C GLN A 31 39.93 14.18 -20.78
N ARG A 32 40.18 13.44 -21.87
CA ARG A 32 39.30 12.36 -22.30
C ARG A 32 39.19 11.25 -21.24
N SER A 33 40.30 10.88 -20.59
CA SER A 33 40.30 9.91 -19.50
C SER A 33 39.44 10.39 -18.34
N LEU A 34 39.65 11.62 -17.86
CA LEU A 34 38.89 12.16 -16.73
C LEU A 34 37.38 12.20 -17.00
N ILE A 35 36.98 12.60 -18.21
CA ILE A 35 35.56 12.61 -18.60
C ILE A 35 35.01 11.19 -18.67
N LYS A 36 35.82 10.22 -19.10
CA LYS A 36 35.44 8.80 -19.12
C LYS A 36 35.27 8.25 -17.69
N ASP A 37 36.21 8.53 -16.80
CA ASP A 37 36.16 8.09 -15.39
C ASP A 37 34.94 8.69 -14.69
N LEU A 38 34.62 9.97 -14.96
CA LEU A 38 33.39 10.60 -14.48
C LEU A 38 32.13 9.91 -15.03
N ALA A 39 32.10 9.62 -16.33
CA ALA A 39 30.96 8.92 -16.94
C ALA A 39 30.77 7.51 -16.35
N GLU A 40 31.85 6.83 -15.98
CA GLU A 40 31.81 5.53 -15.30
C GLU A 40 31.25 5.63 -13.88
N GLN A 41 31.66 6.65 -13.11
CA GLN A 41 31.09 6.92 -11.79
C GLN A 41 29.59 7.25 -11.86
N VAL A 42 29.19 8.07 -12.84
CA VAL A 42 27.77 8.40 -13.07
C VAL A 42 26.98 7.16 -13.49
N SER A 43 27.56 6.28 -14.31
CA SER A 43 26.94 5.01 -14.70
C SER A 43 26.63 4.15 -13.47
N ALA A 44 27.61 3.96 -12.59
CA ALA A 44 27.43 3.18 -11.37
C ALA A 44 26.37 3.78 -10.43
N LEU A 45 26.34 5.12 -10.30
CA LEU A 45 25.38 5.81 -9.45
C LEU A 45 23.94 5.73 -10.00
N LEU A 46 23.76 5.89 -11.31
CA LEU A 46 22.45 5.76 -11.95
C LEU A 46 21.91 4.34 -11.83
N GLU A 47 22.76 3.32 -11.94
CA GLU A 47 22.36 1.93 -11.78
C GLU A 47 21.90 1.60 -10.35
N ASP A 48 22.61 2.10 -9.34
CA ASP A 48 22.20 1.96 -7.94
C ASP A 48 20.85 2.64 -7.69
N LEU A 49 20.67 3.88 -8.19
CA LEU A 49 19.40 4.60 -8.09
C LEU A 49 18.25 3.88 -8.80
N TRP A 50 18.50 3.38 -10.01
CA TRP A 50 17.51 2.64 -10.79
C TRP A 50 17.07 1.37 -10.05
N THR A 51 18.04 0.60 -9.54
CA THR A 51 17.77 -0.65 -8.80
C THR A 51 16.93 -0.39 -7.56
N ARG A 52 17.30 0.60 -6.75
CA ARG A 52 16.52 0.98 -5.55
C ARG A 52 15.12 1.48 -5.89
N ASN A 53 14.97 2.24 -6.97
CA ASN A 53 13.67 2.74 -7.38
C ASN A 53 12.76 1.59 -7.87
N GLN A 54 13.33 0.61 -8.57
CA GLN A 54 12.61 -0.59 -8.99
C GLN A 54 12.17 -1.45 -7.79
N GLU A 55 13.02 -1.60 -6.77
CA GLU A 55 12.66 -2.27 -5.52
C GLU A 55 11.51 -1.54 -4.80
N ARG A 56 11.59 -0.21 -4.68
CA ARG A 56 10.51 0.60 -4.10
C ARG A 56 9.21 0.49 -4.88
N ALA A 57 9.27 0.51 -6.20
CA ALA A 57 8.08 0.34 -7.05
C ALA A 57 7.43 -1.03 -6.86
N LYS A 58 8.24 -2.10 -6.76
CA LYS A 58 7.75 -3.44 -6.43
C LYS A 58 7.06 -3.47 -5.07
N LEU A 59 7.69 -2.93 -4.03
CA LEU A 59 7.11 -2.86 -2.68
C LEU A 59 5.79 -2.06 -2.65
N ALA A 60 5.74 -0.92 -3.35
CA ALA A 60 4.52 -0.11 -3.45
C ALA A 60 3.39 -0.87 -4.16
N SER A 61 3.71 -1.61 -5.23
CA SER A 61 2.71 -2.43 -5.92
C SER A 61 2.17 -3.54 -5.02
N SER A 62 3.02 -4.22 -4.25
CA SER A 62 2.61 -5.26 -3.30
C SER A 62 1.71 -4.72 -2.19
N GLN A 63 2.01 -3.53 -1.64
CA GLN A 63 1.16 -2.90 -0.62
C GLN A 63 -0.23 -2.56 -1.17
N SER A 64 -0.32 -2.10 -2.42
CA SER A 64 -1.60 -1.77 -3.04
C SER A 64 -2.50 -2.99 -3.25
N GLY A 65 -1.91 -4.16 -3.54
CA GLY A 65 -2.63 -5.44 -3.62
C GLY A 65 -3.18 -5.87 -2.27
N GLN A 66 -2.34 -5.85 -1.23
CA GLN A 66 -2.74 -6.22 0.12
C GLN A 66 -3.88 -5.35 0.68
N LEU A 67 -3.86 -4.03 0.42
CA LEU A 67 -4.93 -3.13 0.84
C LEU A 67 -6.26 -3.45 0.13
N ARG A 68 -6.22 -3.82 -1.16
CA ARG A 68 -7.42 -4.22 -1.89
C ARG A 68 -8.01 -5.51 -1.32
N ASP A 69 -7.17 -6.50 -1.04
CA ASP A 69 -7.61 -7.77 -0.49
C ASP A 69 -8.26 -7.58 0.89
N GLN A 70 -7.64 -6.77 1.77
CA GLN A 70 -8.21 -6.41 3.07
C GLN A 70 -9.57 -5.71 2.96
N LEU A 71 -9.73 -4.80 1.99
CA LEU A 71 -11.02 -4.13 1.76
C LEU A 71 -12.08 -5.10 1.26
N VAL A 72 -11.73 -6.03 0.36
CA VAL A 72 -12.65 -7.06 -0.14
C VAL A 72 -13.07 -7.99 0.99
N ASP A 73 -12.14 -8.42 1.84
CA ASP A 73 -12.42 -9.27 3.00
C ASP A 73 -13.35 -8.55 3.98
N LEU A 74 -13.07 -7.28 4.31
CA LEU A 74 -13.89 -6.50 5.23
C LEU A 74 -15.31 -6.28 4.69
N LEU A 75 -15.45 -5.96 3.39
CA LEU A 75 -16.76 -5.80 2.75
C LEU A 75 -17.52 -7.12 2.72
N SER A 76 -16.84 -8.23 2.44
CA SER A 76 -17.44 -9.58 2.45
C SER A 76 -17.91 -9.97 3.84
N GLN A 77 -17.08 -9.75 4.87
CA GLN A 77 -17.44 -9.98 6.27
C GLN A 77 -18.62 -9.11 6.71
N SER A 78 -18.66 -7.84 6.31
CA SER A 78 -19.75 -6.93 6.65
C SER A 78 -21.07 -7.38 6.02
N TYR A 79 -21.04 -7.79 4.75
CA TYR A 79 -22.21 -8.29 4.04
C TYR A 79 -22.76 -9.58 4.64
N THR A 80 -21.90 -10.56 4.92
CA THR A 80 -22.33 -11.84 5.51
C THR A 80 -22.87 -11.65 6.92
N THR A 81 -22.24 -10.78 7.71
CA THR A 81 -22.72 -10.42 9.06
C THR A 81 -24.10 -9.77 8.99
N GLY A 82 -24.31 -8.85 8.05
CA GLY A 82 -25.61 -8.21 7.83
C GLY A 82 -26.71 -9.22 7.47
N LEU A 83 -26.43 -10.15 6.56
CA LEU A 83 -27.37 -11.22 6.21
C LEU A 83 -27.69 -12.13 7.40
N GLN A 84 -26.69 -12.44 8.23
CA GLN A 84 -26.90 -13.29 9.41
C GLN A 84 -27.75 -12.58 10.46
N MET A 85 -27.54 -11.28 10.69
CA MET A 85 -28.39 -10.48 11.58
C MET A 85 -29.84 -10.45 11.09
N GLN A 86 -30.05 -10.20 9.79
CA GLN A 86 -31.40 -10.21 9.21
C GLN A 86 -32.09 -11.57 9.38
N GLN A 87 -31.38 -12.69 9.18
CA GLN A 87 -31.93 -14.01 9.44
C GLN A 87 -32.23 -14.26 10.92
N ASN A 88 -31.40 -13.75 11.83
CA ASN A 88 -31.64 -13.84 13.26
C ASN A 88 -32.86 -13.02 13.68
N GLU A 89 -33.05 -11.82 13.14
CA GLU A 89 -34.25 -11.00 13.36
C GLU A 89 -35.51 -11.74 12.91
N LEU A 90 -35.54 -12.27 11.69
CA LEU A 90 -36.68 -13.04 11.18
C LEU A 90 -37.01 -14.28 12.02
N LYS A 91 -35.98 -15.00 12.49
CA LYS A 91 -36.15 -16.14 13.40
C LYS A 91 -36.68 -15.71 14.76
N MET A 92 -36.25 -14.56 15.26
CA MET A 92 -36.72 -14.00 16.53
C MET A 92 -38.18 -13.56 16.43
N GLU A 93 -38.58 -12.90 15.34
CA GLU A 93 -39.97 -12.52 15.06
C GLU A 93 -40.90 -13.74 14.89
N GLN A 94 -40.43 -14.80 14.23
CA GLN A 94 -41.18 -16.07 14.18
C GLN A 94 -41.31 -16.76 15.54
N SER A 95 -40.29 -16.63 16.40
CA SER A 95 -40.30 -17.21 17.75
C SER A 95 -41.23 -16.43 18.69
N THR A 96 -41.36 -15.11 18.54
CA THR A 96 -42.28 -14.29 19.35
C THR A 96 -43.74 -14.45 18.91
N THR A 97 -44.00 -14.65 17.62
CA THR A 97 -45.37 -14.92 17.11
C THR A 97 -45.88 -16.30 17.52
N SER A 98 -45.02 -17.30 17.65
CA SER A 98 -45.39 -18.66 18.13
C SER A 98 -45.60 -18.76 19.64
N LEU A 99 -45.30 -17.71 20.42
CA LEU A 99 -45.58 -17.60 21.86
C LEU A 99 -46.79 -16.70 22.19
N SER A 100 -47.48 -16.15 21.18
CA SER A 100 -48.60 -15.22 21.35
C SER A 100 -49.96 -15.87 21.68
N SER A 101 -49.99 -17.15 22.06
CA SER A 101 -51.21 -17.82 22.55
C SER A 101 -51.14 -18.24 24.02
N SER A 102 -50.51 -17.42 24.88
CA SER A 102 -50.72 -17.56 26.32
C SER A 102 -50.60 -16.20 27.01
N THR A 103 -51.73 -15.70 27.48
CA THR A 103 -51.89 -14.54 28.36
C THR A 103 -50.94 -14.62 29.57
N HIS A 104 -49.79 -13.96 29.49
CA HIS A 104 -48.94 -13.75 30.67
C HIS A 104 -49.06 -12.30 31.15
N LYS A 105 -49.78 -12.10 32.26
CA LYS A 105 -49.74 -10.84 33.02
C LYS A 105 -48.30 -10.64 33.55
N PRO A 106 -47.69 -9.45 33.40
CA PRO A 106 -46.45 -9.13 34.11
C PRO A 106 -46.81 -8.73 35.54
N GLN A 107 -46.44 -9.57 36.51
CA GLN A 107 -46.58 -9.27 37.93
C GLN A 107 -45.37 -8.43 38.36
N TYR A 108 -45.48 -7.10 38.23
CA TYR A 108 -44.54 -6.16 38.85
C TYR A 108 -44.67 -6.27 40.37
N ALA A 109 -43.80 -7.05 41.00
CA ALA A 109 -43.64 -7.09 42.44
C ALA A 109 -42.21 -6.69 42.79
N LYS A 110 -42.06 -5.40 43.13
CA LYS A 110 -41.13 -4.83 44.11
C LYS A 110 -39.70 -5.40 44.12
N ASP A 111 -38.79 -4.68 43.47
CA ASP A 111 -37.39 -4.56 43.91
C ASP A 111 -36.92 -3.12 43.70
N PHE A 112 -37.51 -2.18 44.45
CA PHE A 112 -36.92 -0.88 44.72
C PHE A 112 -36.09 -1.00 45.99
N ARG A 113 -34.82 -1.39 45.90
CA ARG A 113 -33.72 -0.95 46.77
C ARG A 113 -32.41 -1.65 46.37
N HIS A 114 -31.33 -0.87 46.36
CA HIS A 114 -29.92 -1.23 46.13
C HIS A 114 -29.54 -1.33 44.64
N MET A 115 -28.61 -0.57 44.07
CA MET A 115 -27.54 0.30 44.58
C MET A 115 -27.40 1.48 43.58
N GLN A 116 -27.63 2.73 43.97
CA GLN A 116 -26.56 3.69 44.34
C GLN A 116 -25.20 3.48 43.64
N SER A 117 -25.03 4.23 42.54
CA SER A 117 -23.93 5.17 42.25
C SER A 117 -22.50 4.80 42.65
N VAL A 118 -21.62 4.71 41.66
CA VAL A 118 -20.28 5.33 41.71
C VAL A 118 -19.96 5.89 40.31
N GLU A 119 -19.96 7.22 40.21
CA GLU A 119 -19.19 7.97 39.22
C GLU A 119 -17.78 8.22 39.79
N LEU A 120 -16.77 7.95 38.94
CA LEU A 120 -15.48 8.64 38.72
C LEU A 120 -14.40 7.63 38.29
#